data_AF-A0A1E9BA88-F1
#
_entry.id   AF-A0A1E9BA88-F1
#
_cell.length_a   1.000
_cell.length_b   1.000
_cell.length_c   1.000
_cell.angle_alpha   90.00
_cell.angle_beta   90.00
_cell.angle_gamma   90.00
#
_symmetry.space_group_name_H-M   'P 1'
#
loop_
_entity.id
_entity.type
_entity.pdbx_description
1 polymer ?
#
loop_
_entity_poly.entity_id
_entity_poly.type
_entity_poly.pdbx_seq_one_letter_code
_entity_poly.pdbx_strand_id
1 'polypeptide(L)'
;MAKKNSKQPKPDKVAIRREKEIKEAIECGNWKRVVHLLSLPLENAERRDRYHGKLSINFTYKKKEMLDFLPDNSRHSNPLESLIYEEDMKIIYQTIDEFDDIEQTIIFGYFFEDKKFTQLAREVHLSDKTVKRRLEKSLKLLREKLEE
;
A
#
# COMPACT_ATOMS: atom_id res chain seq x y z
N MET A 1 17.41 13.99 5.73
CA MET A 1 18.13 12.71 5.97
C MET A 1 17.13 11.69 6.55
N ALA A 2 16.64 10.75 5.75
CA ALA A 2 15.64 9.77 6.20
C ALA A 2 16.31 8.65 7.03
N LYS A 3 15.82 8.42 8.26
CA LYS A 3 16.28 7.33 9.12
C LYS A 3 15.87 5.98 8.50
N LYS A 4 16.83 5.23 7.97
CA LYS A 4 16.66 3.81 7.60
C LYS A 4 16.42 2.98 8.86
N ASN A 5 15.17 2.85 9.29
CA ASN A 5 14.77 1.87 10.29
C ASN A 5 14.44 0.54 9.60
N SER A 6 15.45 -0.18 9.11
CA SER A 6 15.31 -1.59 8.76
C SER A 6 15.91 -2.44 9.87
N LYS A 7 15.26 -2.50 11.04
CA LYS A 7 15.55 -3.58 11.99
C LYS A 7 15.04 -4.86 11.34
N GLN A 8 15.96 -5.68 10.84
CA GLN A 8 15.66 -7.04 10.42
C GLN A 8 14.85 -7.73 11.54
N PRO A 9 13.73 -8.39 11.22
CA PRO A 9 12.94 -9.08 12.24
C PRO A 9 13.84 -10.10 12.96
N LYS A 10 13.66 -10.24 14.29
CA LYS A 10 14.45 -11.19 15.08
C LYS A 10 14.32 -12.60 14.48
N PRO A 11 15.41 -13.36 14.36
CA PRO A 11 15.37 -14.69 13.75
C PRO A 11 14.50 -15.63 14.58
N ASP A 12 13.62 -16.37 13.89
CA ASP A 12 12.76 -17.39 14.51
C ASP A 12 13.58 -18.60 14.99
N LYS A 13 13.05 -19.39 15.92
CA LYS A 13 13.67 -20.60 16.49
C LYS A 13 14.18 -21.56 15.42
N VAL A 14 13.43 -21.71 14.32
CA VAL A 14 13.82 -22.55 13.17
C VAL A 14 15.05 -22.01 12.45
N ALA A 15 15.17 -20.68 12.30
CA ALA A 15 16.32 -20.05 11.66
C ALA A 15 17.58 -20.20 12.53
N ILE A 16 17.45 -20.01 13.85
CA ILE A 16 18.55 -20.18 14.81
C ILE A 16 19.09 -21.62 14.78
N ARG A 17 18.19 -22.62 14.80
CA ARG A 17 18.58 -24.02 14.72
C ARG A 17 19.31 -24.33 13.41
N ARG A 18 18.79 -23.83 12.28
CA ARG A 18 19.39 -24.03 10.96
C ARG A 18 20.80 -23.44 10.89
N GLU A 19 21.01 -22.23 11.42
CA GLU A 19 22.35 -21.61 11.46
C GLU A 19 23.34 -22.43 12.28
N LYS A 20 22.90 -23.02 13.39
CA LYS A 20 23.73 -23.93 14.19
C LYS A 20 24.11 -25.17 13.39
N GLU A 21 23.15 -25.83 12.73
CA GLU A 21 23.40 -27.02 11.91
C GLU A 21 24.30 -26.72 10.69
N ILE A 22 24.24 -25.51 10.14
CA ILE A 22 25.15 -25.06 9.07
C ILE A 22 26.59 -25.00 9.59
N LYS A 23 26.81 -24.40 10.77
CA LYS A 23 28.16 -24.31 11.37
C LYS A 23 28.74 -25.69 11.65
N GLU A 24 27.96 -26.59 12.25
CA GLU A 24 28.36 -27.97 12.51
C GLU A 24 28.69 -28.72 11.20
N ALA A 25 27.91 -28.52 10.14
CA ALA A 25 28.16 -29.14 8.83
C ALA A 25 29.42 -28.60 8.14
N ILE A 26 29.75 -27.31 8.32
CA ILE A 26 31.00 -26.70 7.83
C ILE A 26 32.19 -27.32 8.58
N GLU A 27 32.12 -27.43 9.90
CA GLU A 27 33.17 -28.03 10.74
C GLU A 27 33.42 -29.50 10.36
N CYS A 28 32.36 -30.25 10.04
CA CYS A 28 32.46 -31.64 9.59
C CYS A 28 32.83 -31.79 8.10
N GLY A 29 33.04 -30.70 7.35
CA GLY A 29 33.33 -30.72 5.91
C GLY A 29 32.18 -31.25 5.02
N ASN A 30 30.95 -31.32 5.56
CA ASN A 30 29.79 -31.88 4.88
C ASN A 30 29.07 -30.81 4.03
N TRP A 31 29.68 -30.46 2.89
CA TRP A 31 29.15 -29.46 1.97
C TRP A 31 27.77 -29.79 1.39
N LYS A 32 27.45 -31.08 1.21
CA LYS A 32 26.11 -31.51 0.77
C LYS A 32 25.04 -31.07 1.77
N ARG A 33 25.31 -31.22 3.07
CA ARG A 33 24.40 -30.77 4.14
C ARG A 33 24.28 -29.25 4.17
N VAL A 34 25.38 -28.52 3.99
CA VAL A 34 25.38 -27.05 3.93
C VAL A 34 24.48 -26.54 2.80
N VAL A 35 24.67 -27.05 1.58
CA VAL A 35 23.85 -26.65 0.41
C VAL A 35 22.36 -26.90 0.66
N HIS A 36 22.01 -28.09 1.17
CA HIS A 36 20.63 -28.41 1.50
C HIS A 36 20.04 -27.48 2.57
N LEU A 37 20.77 -27.22 3.65
CA LEU A 37 20.30 -26.31 4.70
C LEU A 37 20.07 -24.89 4.17
N LEU A 38 20.90 -24.44 3.23
CA LEU A 38 20.74 -23.13 2.57
C LEU A 38 19.54 -23.09 1.61
N SER A 39 19.14 -24.21 0.99
CA SER A 39 18.00 -24.26 0.06
C SER A 39 16.64 -24.40 0.76
N LEU A 40 16.60 -25.00 1.95
CA LEU A 40 15.38 -25.22 2.74
C LEU A 40 14.43 -24.00 2.90
N PRO A 41 14.89 -22.75 3.12
CA PRO A 41 13.96 -21.62 3.24
C PRO A 41 13.14 -21.40 1.98
N LEU A 42 13.80 -21.48 0.82
CA LEU A 42 13.17 -21.30 -0.49
C LEU A 42 12.24 -22.47 -0.81
N GLU A 43 12.74 -23.71 -0.66
CA GLU A 43 11.94 -24.93 -0.93
C GLU A 43 10.65 -24.97 -0.09
N ASN A 44 10.73 -24.55 1.18
CA ASN A 44 9.56 -24.49 2.06
C ASN A 44 8.59 -23.38 1.64
N ALA A 45 9.09 -22.22 1.21
CA ALA A 45 8.25 -21.14 0.70
C ALA A 45 7.50 -21.60 -0.56
N GLU A 46 8.20 -22.19 -1.53
CA GLU A 46 7.60 -22.74 -2.75
C GLU A 46 6.57 -23.84 -2.44
N ARG A 47 6.86 -24.73 -1.48
CA ARG A 47 5.92 -25.76 -1.04
C ARG A 47 4.65 -25.15 -0.45
N ARG A 48 4.78 -24.10 0.36
CA ARG A 48 3.63 -23.38 0.93
C ARG A 48 2.82 -22.69 -0.17
N ASP A 49 3.48 -22.07 -1.14
CA ASP A 49 2.81 -21.43 -2.26
C ASP A 49 2.03 -22.44 -3.10
N ARG A 50 2.60 -23.63 -3.37
CA ARG A 50 1.86 -24.75 -4.00
C ARG A 50 0.66 -25.21 -3.19
N TYR A 51 0.79 -25.34 -1.86
CA TYR A 51 -0.32 -25.70 -0.98
C TYR A 51 -1.48 -24.69 -1.06
N HIS A 52 -1.15 -23.41 -1.27
CA HIS A 52 -2.14 -22.34 -1.46
C HIS A 52 -2.53 -22.12 -2.93
N GLY A 53 -2.13 -23.00 -3.85
CA GLY A 53 -2.48 -22.88 -5.27
C GLY A 53 -1.88 -21.66 -5.98
N LYS A 54 -0.80 -21.08 -5.44
CA LYS A 54 -0.12 -19.94 -6.06
C LYS A 54 0.83 -20.40 -7.15
N LEU A 55 0.96 -19.58 -8.19
CA LEU A 55 1.85 -19.79 -9.32
C LEU A 55 2.87 -18.65 -9.40
N SER A 56 4.10 -18.97 -9.79
CA SER A 56 5.12 -17.95 -10.03
C SER A 56 4.73 -17.04 -11.20
N ILE A 57 4.95 -15.74 -11.06
CA ILE A 57 4.77 -14.77 -12.16
C ILE A 57 5.74 -15.03 -13.33
N ASN A 58 6.90 -15.64 -13.04
CA ASN A 58 7.88 -16.04 -14.06
C ASN A 58 7.59 -17.43 -14.65
N PHE A 59 6.45 -18.04 -14.29
CA PHE A 59 6.06 -19.33 -14.87
C PHE A 59 5.83 -19.17 -16.37
N THR A 60 6.51 -19.98 -17.18
CA THR A 60 6.36 -19.90 -18.64
C THR A 60 5.13 -20.67 -19.09
N TYR A 61 4.16 -19.96 -19.68
CA TYR A 61 2.97 -20.51 -20.32
C TYR A 61 2.91 -20.02 -21.76
N LYS A 62 2.75 -20.94 -22.72
CA LYS A 62 2.67 -20.63 -24.17
C LYS A 62 3.79 -19.69 -24.66
N LYS A 63 5.04 -19.94 -24.25
CA LYS A 63 6.24 -19.14 -24.58
C LYS A 63 6.28 -17.71 -24.02
N LYS A 64 5.40 -17.37 -23.09
CA LYS A 64 5.36 -16.10 -22.35
C LYS A 64 5.37 -16.35 -20.86
N GLU A 65 5.73 -15.35 -20.06
CA GLU A 65 5.65 -15.48 -18.59
C GLU A 65 4.22 -15.22 -18.12
N MET A 66 3.82 -15.76 -16.96
CA MET A 66 2.47 -15.50 -16.41
C MET A 66 2.22 -14.01 -16.19
N LEU A 67 3.27 -13.24 -15.89
CA LEU A 67 3.22 -11.78 -15.77
C LEU A 67 2.64 -11.11 -17.02
N ASP A 68 2.97 -11.60 -18.21
CA ASP A 68 2.51 -11.04 -19.49
C ASP A 68 0.99 -11.16 -19.71
N PHE A 69 0.32 -12.02 -18.94
CA PHE A 69 -1.12 -12.23 -18.99
C PHE A 69 -1.87 -11.48 -17.90
N LEU A 70 -1.16 -10.91 -16.92
CA LEU A 70 -1.79 -10.13 -15.85
C LEU A 70 -2.08 -8.72 -16.38
N PRO A 71 -3.36 -8.27 -16.37
CA PRO A 71 -3.66 -6.89 -16.72
C PRO A 71 -3.07 -5.94 -15.67
N ASP A 72 -2.58 -4.80 -16.12
CA ASP A 72 -2.23 -3.71 -15.20
C ASP A 72 -3.52 -3.08 -14.68
N ASN A 73 -3.92 -3.50 -13.48
CA ASN A 73 -5.07 -2.96 -12.76
C ASN A 73 -4.66 -1.77 -11.86
N SER A 74 -3.52 -1.12 -12.13
CA SER A 74 -3.21 0.15 -11.47
C SER A 74 -4.30 1.18 -11.78
N ARG A 75 -4.60 2.06 -10.80
CA ARG A 75 -5.52 3.17 -11.06
C ARG A 75 -4.94 3.99 -12.20
N HIS A 76 -5.76 4.25 -13.22
CA HIS A 76 -5.40 5.03 -14.41
C HIS A 76 -4.44 4.32 -15.39
N SER A 77 -4.39 2.99 -15.42
CA SER A 77 -3.59 2.26 -16.42
C SER A 77 -4.04 2.51 -17.87
N ASN A 78 -5.30 2.92 -18.06
CA ASN A 78 -5.84 3.40 -19.32
C ASN A 78 -5.62 4.92 -19.47
N PRO A 79 -5.00 5.41 -20.56
CA PRO A 79 -4.86 6.84 -20.83
C PRO A 79 -6.17 7.61 -20.80
N LEU A 80 -7.28 6.99 -21.25
CA LEU A 80 -8.60 7.63 -21.20
C LEU A 80 -9.10 7.80 -19.76
N GLU A 81 -8.92 6.79 -18.90
CA GLU A 81 -9.29 6.88 -17.48
C GLU A 81 -8.39 7.87 -16.73
N SER A 82 -7.14 8.04 -17.15
CA SER A 82 -6.25 9.09 -16.63
C SER A 82 -6.82 10.47 -16.94
N LEU A 83 -7.20 10.71 -18.20
CA LEU A 83 -7.75 11.99 -18.64
C LEU A 83 -9.08 12.32 -17.94
N ILE A 84 -10.00 11.36 -17.86
CA ILE A 84 -11.27 11.53 -17.15
C ILE A 84 -11.01 11.91 -15.68
N TYR A 85 -10.07 11.23 -15.02
CA TYR A 85 -9.72 11.55 -13.64
C TYR A 85 -9.13 12.96 -13.48
N GLU A 86 -8.25 13.38 -14.40
CA GLU A 86 -7.67 14.73 -14.38
C GLU A 86 -8.75 15.82 -14.56
N GLU A 87 -9.70 15.59 -15.47
CA GLU A 87 -10.84 16.48 -15.69
C GLU A 87 -11.76 16.53 -14.46
N ASP A 88 -12.14 15.37 -13.91
CA ASP A 88 -12.97 15.26 -12.71
C ASP A 88 -12.31 15.96 -11.51
N MET A 89 -11.01 15.72 -11.30
CA MET A 89 -10.25 16.38 -10.23
C MET A 89 -10.25 17.89 -10.41
N LYS A 90 -10.06 18.39 -11.63
CA LYS A 90 -10.07 19.83 -11.91
C LYS A 90 -11.43 20.44 -11.55
N ILE A 91 -12.53 19.79 -11.93
CA ILE A 91 -13.87 20.25 -11.57
C ILE A 91 -14.03 20.26 -10.05
N ILE A 92 -13.62 19.20 -9.36
CA ILE A 92 -13.70 19.11 -7.90
C ILE A 92 -12.91 20.23 -7.22
N TYR A 93 -11.67 20.49 -7.62
CA TYR A 93 -10.87 21.58 -7.04
C TYR A 93 -11.52 22.94 -7.27
N GLN A 94 -11.99 23.21 -8.49
CA GLN A 94 -12.69 24.46 -8.81
C GLN A 94 -13.94 24.65 -7.93
N THR A 95 -14.72 23.59 -7.73
CA THR A 95 -15.91 23.64 -6.87
C THR A 95 -15.55 23.81 -5.39
N ILE A 96 -14.44 23.24 -4.92
CA ILE A 96 -13.94 23.43 -3.55
C ILE A 96 -13.46 24.87 -3.35
N ASP A 97 -12.82 25.48 -4.35
CA ASP A 97 -12.31 26.86 -4.28
C ASP A 97 -13.44 27.91 -4.08
N GLU A 98 -14.69 27.54 -4.36
CA GLU A 98 -15.87 28.41 -4.12
C GLU A 98 -16.33 28.42 -2.64
N PHE A 99 -15.83 27.52 -1.81
CA PHE A 99 -16.14 27.49 -0.38
C PHE A 99 -15.31 28.52 0.40
N ASP A 100 -15.69 28.78 1.67
CA ASP A 100 -14.86 29.62 2.54
C ASP A 100 -13.55 28.92 2.95
N ASP A 101 -12.56 29.70 3.39
CA ASP A 101 -11.24 29.18 3.78
C ASP A 101 -11.31 28.09 4.86
N ILE A 102 -12.31 28.16 5.75
CA ILE A 102 -12.49 27.19 6.84
C ILE A 102 -12.99 25.86 6.26
N GLU A 103 -13.99 25.90 5.39
CA GLU A 103 -14.52 24.72 4.70
C GLU A 103 -13.45 24.08 3.82
N GLN A 104 -12.70 24.87 3.04
CA GLN A 104 -11.59 24.38 2.23
C GLN A 104 -10.55 23.66 3.10
N THR A 105 -10.12 24.28 4.21
CA THR A 105 -9.16 23.69 5.16
C THR A 105 -9.68 22.37 5.73
N ILE A 106 -10.97 22.30 6.08
CA ILE A 106 -11.59 21.08 6.61
C ILE A 106 -11.63 19.97 5.55
N ILE A 107 -12.00 20.29 4.30
CA ILE A 107 -12.11 19.31 3.20
C ILE A 107 -10.72 18.78 2.83
N PHE A 108 -9.77 19.66 2.55
CA PHE A 108 -8.41 19.25 2.17
C PHE A 108 -7.73 18.47 3.29
N GLY A 109 -7.81 18.98 4.51
CA GLY A 109 -7.21 18.32 5.65
C GLY A 109 -7.80 16.93 5.92
N TYR A 110 -9.11 16.74 5.75
CA TYR A 110 -9.73 15.44 6.00
C TYR A 110 -9.48 14.41 4.89
N PHE A 111 -9.61 14.80 3.61
CA PHE A 111 -9.55 13.85 2.49
C PHE A 111 -8.18 13.69 1.83
N PHE A 112 -7.33 14.71 1.88
CA PHE A 112 -6.05 14.71 1.17
C PHE A 112 -4.84 14.64 2.12
N GLU A 113 -5.01 15.02 3.38
CA GLU A 113 -3.93 15.04 4.38
C GLU A 113 -4.14 14.02 5.53
N ASP A 114 -5.21 13.22 5.47
CA ASP A 114 -5.57 12.21 6.49
C ASP A 114 -5.65 12.78 7.94
N LYS A 115 -5.96 14.06 8.10
CA LYS A 115 -6.06 14.70 9.42
C LYS A 115 -7.30 14.23 10.18
N LYS A 116 -7.16 14.11 11.50
CA LYS A 116 -8.28 13.79 12.40
C LYS A 116 -9.10 15.03 12.71
N PHE A 117 -10.39 14.85 13.02
CA PHE A 117 -11.27 15.96 13.43
C PHE A 117 -10.72 16.80 14.60
N THR A 118 -10.02 16.16 15.56
CA THR A 118 -9.41 16.86 16.69
C THR A 118 -8.24 17.77 16.29
N GLN A 119 -7.52 17.44 15.21
CA GLN A 119 -6.45 18.28 14.67
C GLN A 119 -7.05 19.45 13.90
N LEU A 120 -8.02 19.16 13.01
CA LEU A 120 -8.73 20.18 12.24
C LEU A 120 -9.42 21.20 13.14
N ALA A 121 -10.11 20.74 14.19
CA ALA A 121 -10.76 21.60 15.19
C ALA A 121 -9.80 22.62 15.83
N ARG A 122 -8.54 22.22 16.07
CA ARG A 122 -7.51 23.12 16.60
C ARG A 122 -7.03 24.11 15.55
N GLU A 123 -6.86 23.68 14.31
CA GLU A 123 -6.40 24.51 13.18
C GLU A 123 -7.43 25.59 12.83
N VAL A 124 -8.72 25.23 12.75
CA VAL A 124 -9.79 26.17 12.41
C VAL A 124 -10.44 26.84 13.63
N HIS A 125 -9.94 26.59 14.84
CA HIS A 125 -10.46 27.13 16.10
C HIS A 125 -11.96 26.87 16.33
N LEU A 126 -12.45 25.68 15.96
CA LEU A 126 -13.83 25.24 16.14
C LEU A 126 -13.90 23.98 17.01
N SER A 127 -15.10 23.64 17.48
CA SER A 127 -15.31 22.35 18.15
C SER A 127 -15.32 21.20 17.15
N ASP A 128 -14.87 20.00 17.55
CA ASP A 128 -14.93 18.78 16.73
C ASP A 128 -16.32 18.53 16.13
N LYS A 129 -17.38 18.78 16.93
CA LYS A 129 -18.77 18.64 16.49
C LYS A 129 -19.11 19.61 15.36
N THR A 130 -18.61 20.84 15.45
CA THR A 130 -18.82 21.88 14.43
C THR A 130 -18.07 21.54 13.15
N VAL A 131 -16.82 21.09 13.25
CA VAL A 131 -16.02 20.66 12.08
C VAL A 131 -16.71 19.54 11.34
N LYS A 132 -17.17 18.50 12.05
CA LYS A 132 -17.90 17.39 11.44
C LYS A 132 -19.17 17.85 10.72
N ARG A 133 -19.96 18.73 11.36
CA ARG A 133 -21.19 19.27 10.77
C ARG A 133 -20.91 20.14 9.53
N ARG A 134 -19.84 20.94 9.54
CA ARG A 134 -19.43 21.75 8.38
C ARG A 134 -18.96 20.86 7.23
N LEU A 135 -18.17 19.82 7.51
CA LEU A 135 -17.77 18.83 6.50
C LEU A 135 -18.98 18.16 5.85
N GLU A 136 -19.94 17.67 6.64
CA GLU A 136 -21.16 17.03 6.12
C GLU A 136 -21.98 17.98 5.23
N LYS A 137 -22.13 19.25 5.63
CA LYS A 137 -22.81 20.26 4.81
C LYS A 137 -22.07 20.56 3.52
N SER A 138 -20.75 20.69 3.58
CA SER A 138 -19.92 21.01 2.41
C SER A 138 -19.95 19.88 1.40
N LEU A 139 -19.91 18.62 1.86
CA LEU A 139 -20.07 17.44 1.02
C LEU A 139 -21.45 17.37 0.35
N LYS A 140 -22.51 17.76 1.06
CA LYS A 140 -23.86 17.82 0.48
C LYS A 140 -23.92 18.86 -0.65
N LEU A 141 -23.34 20.04 -0.44
CA LEU A 141 -23.29 21.09 -1.46
C LEU A 141 -22.39 20.69 -2.65
N LEU A 142 -21.25 20.06 -2.38
CA LEU A 142 -20.37 19.52 -3.44
C LEU A 142 -21.12 18.52 -4.31
N ARG A 143 -21.87 17.59 -3.71
CA ARG A 143 -22.69 16.63 -4.46
C ARG A 143 -23.73 17.35 -5.33
N GLU A 144 -24.43 18.33 -4.77
CA GLU A 144 -25.44 19.10 -5.51
C GLU A 144 -24.82 19.82 -6.72
N LYS A 145 -23.63 20.44 -6.57
CA LYS A 145 -22.93 21.13 -7.66
C LYS A 145 -22.29 20.22 -8.71
N LEU A 146 -21.95 18.98 -8.34
CA LEU A 146 -21.32 18.01 -9.24
C LEU A 146 -22.35 17.13 -9.98
N GLU A 147 -23.61 17.13 -9.54
CA GLU A 147 -24.71 16.42 -10.21
C GLU A 147 -25.50 17.32 -11.19
N GLU A 148 -25.20 18.63 -11.24
CA GLU A 148 -25.69 19.59 -12.25
C GLU A 148 -24.93 19.47 -13.58
#